data_AF-J9EB35-F1
#
_entry.id   AF-J9EB35-F1
#
_cell.length_a   1.000
_cell.length_b   1.000
_cell.length_c   1.000
_cell.angle_alpha   90.00
_cell.angle_beta   90.00
_cell.angle_gamma   90.00
#
_symmetry.space_group_name_H-M   'P 1'
#
loop_
_entity.id
_entity.type
_entity.pdbx_description
1 polymer ?
#
loop_
_entity_poly.entity_id
_entity_poly.type
_entity_poly.pdbx_seq_one_letter_code
_entity_poly.pdbx_strand_id
1 'polypeptide(L)'
;MLAKKHVPRMRHNYEVAPGVMRFSAARMYAKRGAYAKKTYPAVEKKIRRKVKFVVKPIGGDKNGKERKVLVKKEPKYLKEGRTIRRTKRSPKKQPYGDRSLLVPF
;
A
#
# COMPACT_ATOMS: atom_id res chain seq x y z
N MET A 1 26.91 -2.45 8.31
CA MET A 1 26.85 -2.06 6.88
C MET A 1 25.89 -0.90 6.73
N LEU A 2 26.38 0.25 6.24
CA LEU A 2 25.58 1.45 6.02
C LEU A 2 24.46 1.17 5.01
N ALA A 3 23.20 1.31 5.41
CA ALA A 3 22.07 1.08 4.51
C ALA A 3 22.14 2.09 3.34
N LYS A 4 22.37 1.60 2.11
CA LYS A 4 22.42 2.46 0.91
C LYS A 4 21.09 3.20 0.76
N LYS A 5 21.12 4.53 0.80
CA LYS A 5 19.97 5.41 0.56
C LYS A 5 19.41 5.13 -0.85
N HIS A 6 18.13 4.78 -0.94
CA HIS A 6 17.49 4.46 -2.21
C HIS A 6 17.26 5.77 -3.01
N VAL A 7 18.13 6.05 -3.98
CA VAL A 7 17.95 7.16 -4.93
C VAL A 7 17.00 6.72 -6.05
N PRO A 8 15.97 7.50 -6.41
CA PRO A 8 15.10 7.18 -7.52
C PRO A 8 15.92 7.13 -8.82
N ARG A 9 15.79 6.03 -9.58
CA ARG A 9 16.42 5.88 -10.89
C ARG A 9 15.46 6.36 -11.98
N MET A 10 15.99 7.06 -12.98
CA MET A 10 15.23 7.41 -14.18
C MET A 10 14.74 6.13 -14.89
N ARG A 11 13.61 6.24 -15.59
CA ARG A 11 12.99 5.13 -16.34
C ARG A 11 13.90 4.77 -17.51
N HIS A 12 14.31 3.50 -17.61
CA HIS A 12 15.21 3.03 -18.68
C HIS A 12 14.56 2.94 -20.08
N ASN A 13 13.22 2.95 -20.15
CA ASN A 13 12.42 2.85 -21.38
C ASN A 13 11.43 4.02 -21.41
N TYR A 14 11.35 4.71 -22.52
CA TYR A 14 10.46 5.86 -22.70
C TYR A 14 9.47 5.58 -23.84
N GLU A 15 8.38 6.33 -23.83
CA GLU A 15 7.28 6.20 -24.79
C GLU A 15 7.65 6.92 -26.08
N VAL A 16 7.52 6.23 -27.20
CA VAL A 16 7.67 6.81 -28.55
C VAL A 16 6.32 7.34 -29.00
N ALA A 17 5.26 6.59 -28.70
CA ALA A 17 3.87 6.97 -28.84
C ALA A 17 3.10 6.51 -27.59
N PRO A 18 1.89 7.04 -27.32
CA PRO A 18 1.09 6.60 -26.18
C PRO A 18 0.89 5.08 -26.19
N GLY A 19 1.36 4.40 -25.14
CA GLY A 19 1.28 2.95 -25.02
C GLY A 19 2.35 2.15 -25.78
N VAL A 20 3.17 2.79 -26.64
CA VAL A 20 4.26 2.14 -27.37
C VAL A 20 5.61 2.56 -26.80
N MET A 21 6.32 1.60 -26.24
CA MET A 21 7.63 1.80 -25.64
C MET A 21 8.74 1.68 -26.69
N ARG A 22 9.85 2.42 -26.52
CA ARG A 22 11.00 2.38 -27.45
C ARG A 22 11.70 1.01 -27.53
N PHE A 23 11.86 0.33 -26.39
CA PHE A 23 12.58 -0.95 -26.33
C PHE A 23 11.64 -2.13 -26.06
N SER A 24 11.94 -3.26 -26.71
CA SER A 24 11.27 -4.55 -26.47
C SER A 24 11.58 -5.13 -25.09
N ALA A 25 10.77 -6.10 -24.65
CA ALA A 25 10.95 -6.78 -23.36
C ALA A 25 12.32 -7.48 -23.24
N ALA A 26 12.78 -8.16 -24.29
CA ALA A 26 14.09 -8.84 -24.31
C ALA A 26 15.26 -7.84 -24.15
N ARG A 27 15.23 -6.74 -24.91
CA ARG A 27 16.26 -5.69 -24.80
C ARG A 27 16.26 -5.05 -23.40
N MET A 28 15.08 -4.91 -22.79
CA MET A 28 14.93 -4.41 -21.44
C MET A 28 15.44 -5.37 -20.35
N TYR A 29 15.32 -6.68 -20.56
CA TYR A 29 15.88 -7.69 -19.65
C TYR A 29 17.41 -7.55 -19.53
N ALA A 30 18.08 -7.45 -20.67
CA ALA A 30 19.52 -7.20 -20.76
C ALA A 30 19.90 -5.83 -20.17
N LYS A 31 19.22 -4.75 -20.57
CA LYS A 31 19.51 -3.37 -20.10
C LYS A 31 19.32 -3.18 -18.59
N ARG A 32 18.36 -3.90 -17.98
CA ARG A 32 18.15 -3.89 -16.52
C ARG A 32 19.16 -4.76 -15.78
N GLY A 33 19.99 -5.53 -16.47
CA GLY A 33 20.87 -6.54 -15.88
C GLY A 33 20.10 -7.57 -15.07
N ALA A 34 18.87 -7.91 -15.47
CA ALA A 34 17.98 -8.74 -14.67
C ALA A 34 18.53 -10.16 -14.47
N TYR A 35 19.32 -10.66 -15.42
CA TYR A 35 20.02 -11.95 -15.34
C TYR A 35 20.98 -12.05 -14.14
N ALA A 36 21.62 -10.94 -13.74
CA ALA A 36 22.59 -10.91 -12.64
C ALA A 36 21.95 -10.53 -11.30
N LYS A 37 20.68 -10.12 -11.29
CA LYS A 37 19.98 -9.72 -10.06
C LYS A 37 19.53 -10.96 -9.32
N LYS A 38 20.14 -11.21 -8.16
CA LYS A 38 19.68 -12.24 -7.22
C LYS A 38 18.22 -11.95 -6.84
N THR A 39 17.35 -12.94 -6.97
CA THR A 39 16.02 -12.92 -6.38
C THR A 39 16.17 -12.70 -4.88
N TYR A 40 15.59 -11.63 -4.35
CA TYR A 40 15.63 -11.36 -2.92
C TYR A 40 15.12 -12.58 -2.14
N PRO A 41 15.73 -12.94 -1.00
CA PRO A 41 15.19 -14.00 -0.16
C PRO A 41 13.75 -13.64 0.21
N ALA A 42 12.87 -14.64 0.22
CA ALA A 42 11.49 -14.47 0.64
C ALA A 42 11.49 -14.00 2.10
N VAL A 43 11.36 -12.69 2.32
CA VAL A 43 11.22 -12.14 3.66
C VAL A 43 9.82 -12.52 4.13
N GLU A 44 9.77 -13.44 5.08
CA GLU A 44 8.51 -13.78 5.76
C GLU A 44 7.91 -12.51 6.36
N LYS A 45 6.74 -12.13 5.82
CA LYS A 45 5.99 -11.01 6.37
C LYS A 45 5.49 -11.43 7.74
N LYS A 46 6.18 -10.99 8.79
CA LYS A 46 5.70 -11.11 10.17
C LYS A 46 4.42 -10.27 10.31
N ILE A 47 3.26 -10.90 10.10
CA ILE A 47 1.97 -10.26 10.32
C ILE A 47 1.84 -10.04 11.82
N ARG A 48 2.05 -8.79 12.27
CA ARG A 48 1.77 -8.40 13.65
C ARG A 48 0.27 -8.55 13.88
N ARG A 49 -0.12 -9.55 14.70
CA ARG A 49 -1.52 -9.72 15.11
C ARG A 49 -1.91 -8.49 15.95
N LYS A 50 -2.96 -7.80 15.53
CA LYS A 50 -3.51 -6.67 16.28
C LYS A 50 -4.09 -7.18 17.60
N VAL A 51 -3.77 -6.52 18.70
CA VAL A 51 -4.31 -6.86 20.03
C VAL A 51 -5.82 -6.62 20.02
N LYS A 52 -6.60 -7.64 20.38
CA LYS A 52 -8.07 -7.58 20.37
C LYS A 52 -8.66 -7.04 21.68
N PHE A 53 -7.93 -7.16 22.78
CA PHE A 53 -8.41 -6.86 24.13
C PHE A 53 -7.53 -5.84 24.83
N VAL A 54 -8.14 -4.94 25.58
CA VAL A 54 -7.50 -4.07 26.56
C VAL A 54 -7.81 -4.63 27.94
N VAL A 55 -6.78 -4.87 28.72
CA VAL A 55 -6.91 -5.22 30.15
C VAL A 55 -7.17 -3.93 30.92
N LYS A 56 -8.28 -3.87 31.64
CA LYS A 56 -8.61 -2.75 32.53
C LYS A 56 -8.57 -3.23 33.97
N PRO A 57 -7.80 -2.57 34.86
CA PRO A 57 -7.85 -2.89 36.29
C PRO A 57 -9.23 -2.53 36.85
N ILE A 58 -9.68 -3.29 37.84
CA ILE A 58 -10.95 -3.07 38.55
C ILE A 58 -10.64 -2.88 40.02
N GLY A 59 -11.33 -1.94 40.66
CA GLY A 59 -11.20 -1.70 42.09
C GLY A 59 -11.99 -2.71 42.95
N GLY A 60 -11.49 -2.95 44.15
CA GLY A 60 -12.15 -3.75 45.19
C GLY A 60 -11.62 -5.19 45.27
N ASP A 61 -11.26 -5.62 46.48
CA ASP A 61 -10.54 -6.89 46.74
C ASP A 61 -11.31 -8.14 46.30
N LYS A 62 -12.64 -8.05 46.25
CA LYS A 62 -13.54 -9.17 45.90
C LYS A 62 -13.94 -9.22 44.42
N ASN A 63 -13.57 -8.23 43.61
CA ASN A 63 -14.09 -8.07 42.24
C ASN A 63 -13.21 -8.66 41.13
N GLY A 64 -12.10 -9.32 41.48
CA GLY A 64 -11.11 -9.79 40.52
C GLY A 64 -10.36 -8.60 39.92
N LYS A 65 -9.03 -8.63 40.00
CA LYS A 65 -8.16 -7.46 39.78
C LYS A 65 -8.30 -6.80 38.40
N GLU A 66 -8.77 -7.52 37.37
CA GLU A 66 -8.78 -7.03 35.98
C GLU A 66 -9.94 -7.56 35.12
N ARG A 67 -10.37 -6.78 34.11
CA ARG A 67 -11.33 -7.14 33.05
C ARG A 67 -10.67 -7.04 31.68
N LYS A 68 -10.85 -8.07 30.84
CA LYS A 68 -10.48 -8.03 29.41
C LYS A 68 -11.63 -7.44 28.60
N VAL A 69 -11.44 -6.26 28.00
CA VAL A 69 -12.45 -5.55 27.20
C VAL A 69 -12.01 -5.48 25.73
N LEU A 70 -12.89 -5.86 24.81
CA LEU A 70 -12.63 -5.75 23.37
C LEU A 70 -12.39 -4.28 22.94
N VAL A 71 -11.38 -4.04 22.10
CA VAL A 71 -11.07 -2.71 21.54
C VAL A 71 -12.20 -2.22 20.62
N LYS A 72 -12.78 -3.13 19.83
CA LYS A 72 -13.91 -2.85 18.94
C LYS A 72 -15.03 -3.81 19.28
N LYS A 73 -16.10 -3.29 19.88
CA LYS A 73 -17.33 -4.05 20.12
C LYS A 73 -18.13 -4.19 18.83
N GLU A 74 -18.87 -5.28 18.73
CA GLU A 74 -19.80 -5.49 17.63
C GLU A 74 -20.99 -4.52 17.72
N PRO A 75 -21.61 -4.17 16.58
CA PRO A 75 -22.79 -3.31 16.58
C PRO A 75 -23.95 -3.97 17.33
N LYS A 76 -24.75 -3.17 18.04
CA LYS A 76 -25.92 -3.66 18.79
C LYS A 76 -27.04 -4.20 17.88
N TYR A 77 -27.16 -3.65 16.67
CA TYR A 77 -28.19 -4.03 15.69
C TYR A 77 -27.55 -4.54 14.40
N LEU A 78 -28.06 -5.66 13.91
CA LEU A 78 -27.68 -6.22 12.61
C LEU A 78 -28.57 -5.63 11.52
N LYS A 79 -28.03 -5.48 10.30
CA LYS A 79 -28.81 -5.06 9.14
C LYS A 79 -29.48 -6.28 8.51
N GLU A 80 -30.76 -6.18 8.18
CA GLU A 80 -31.53 -7.24 7.52
C GLU A 80 -30.99 -7.56 6.12
N GLY A 81 -30.63 -6.52 5.35
CA GLY A 81 -30.07 -6.65 4.00
C GLY A 81 -28.54 -6.59 3.94
N ARG A 82 -27.96 -7.36 3.01
CA ARG A 82 -26.53 -7.26 2.69
C ARG A 82 -26.26 -6.04 1.82
N THR A 83 -25.35 -5.18 2.25
CA THR A 83 -24.85 -4.07 1.41
C THR A 83 -23.84 -4.62 0.41
N ILE A 84 -24.20 -4.64 -0.89
CA ILE A 84 -23.28 -5.04 -1.96
C ILE A 84 -22.20 -3.96 -2.10
N ARG A 85 -20.94 -4.36 -1.91
CA ARG A 85 -19.80 -3.44 -2.13
C ARG A 85 -19.66 -3.18 -3.63
N ARG A 86 -19.63 -1.90 -4.02
CA ARG A 86 -19.33 -1.51 -5.40
C ARG A 86 -17.92 -1.99 -5.79
N THR A 87 -17.78 -2.49 -7.01
CA THR A 87 -16.48 -2.82 -7.61
C THR A 87 -15.61 -1.57 -7.64
N LYS A 88 -14.40 -1.65 -7.06
CA LYS A 88 -13.47 -0.52 -7.04
C LYS A 88 -12.93 -0.27 -8.46
N ARG A 89 -13.24 0.90 -9.02
CA ARG A 89 -12.58 1.42 -10.23
C ARG A 89 -11.46 2.37 -9.81
N SER A 90 -10.34 2.38 -10.52
CA SER A 90 -9.26 3.34 -10.27
C SER A 90 -9.77 4.76 -10.57
N PRO A 91 -9.55 5.75 -9.68
CA PRO A 91 -9.91 7.12 -9.96
C PRO A 91 -9.06 7.64 -11.13
N LYS A 92 -9.70 8.28 -12.12
CA LYS A 92 -8.98 8.95 -13.21
C LYS A 92 -8.24 10.16 -12.63
N LYS A 93 -6.91 10.19 -12.74
CA LYS A 93 -6.13 11.40 -12.46
C LYS A 93 -6.12 12.24 -13.72
N GLN A 94 -6.77 13.40 -13.69
CA GLN A 94 -6.73 14.35 -14.80
C GLN A 94 -5.40 15.13 -14.71
N PRO A 95 -4.59 15.20 -15.78
CA PRO A 95 -3.46 16.11 -15.81
C PRO A 95 -3.97 17.55 -15.79
N TYR A 96 -3.21 18.45 -15.16
CA TYR A 96 -3.46 19.88 -15.32
C TYR A 96 -3.24 20.23 -16.80
N GLY A 97 -4.22 20.88 -17.43
CA GLY A 97 -4.15 21.26 -18.84
C GLY A 97 -2.94 22.17 -19.14
N ASP A 98 -2.51 22.17 -20.40
CA ASP A 98 -1.34 22.91 -20.85
C ASP A 98 -1.48 24.41 -20.56
N ARG A 99 -0.60 24.94 -19.71
CA ARG A 99 -0.48 26.37 -19.40
C ARG A 99 0.60 27.05 -20.24
N SER A 100 1.02 26.45 -21.35
CA SER A 100 2.10 26.97 -22.20
C SER A 100 1.78 28.32 -22.85
N LEU A 101 0.50 28.72 -22.87
CA LEU A 101 0.03 30.02 -23.38
C LEU A 101 -0.25 31.06 -22.27
N LEU A 102 -0.11 30.70 -21.00
CA LEU A 102 -0.26 31.60 -19.86
C LEU A 102 1.10 32.24 -19.57
N VAL A 103 1.52 33.15 -20.44
CA VAL A 103 2.68 34.01 -20.18
C VAL A 103 2.22 35.04 -19.13
N PRO A 104 2.82 35.08 -17.93
CA PRO A 104 2.50 36.14 -16.97
C PRO A 104 2.99 37.47 -17.56
N PHE A 105 2.06 38.42 -17.74
CA PHE A 105 2.38 39.82 -18.00
C PHE A 105 3.09 40.44 -16.79
#